data_AF-A0A497Q154-F1
#
_entry.id   AF-A0A497Q154-F1
#
_cell.length_a   1.000
_cell.length_b   1.000
_cell.length_c   1.000
_cell.angle_alpha   90.00
_cell.angle_beta   90.00
_cell.angle_gamma   90.00
#
_symmetry.space_group_name_H-M   'P 1'
#
loop_
_entity.id
_entity.type
_entity.pdbx_description
1 polymer ?
#
loop_
_entity_poly.entity_id
_entity_poly.type
_entity_poly.pdbx_seq_one_letter_code
_entity_poly.pdbx_strand_id
1 'polypeptide(L)'
;MSLTEQPTRIICPVCGGSVTVTHEDKVNRCEYCGSPVLGPSQNRDCVNHPGVLATDVCHVCGDLICDECTEKRVGEYGGKLLTIVNCGKPECVKESEWAKPLNEEFQRLANMDWADRIDNLILRVTGLGAITMMVFELIFILGLFYIFNFTSWGFANVPRIASAGYTGFWLSAYGNGMVLLLNIIGNLLGAILLMAALQVYVHEKQLSSGIMLIVVLVMEVAHLLLRGWYFNLINSPFTIFVEVLLAAFLTGTVLVFIGSLMAIYIGNKKRIQLNNAKKQLGLS
;
A
#
# COMPACT_ATOMS: atom_id res chain seq x y z
N MET A 1 -51.81 14.52 -22.65
CA MET A 1 -50.35 14.26 -22.74
C MET A 1 -49.85 14.05 -21.32
N SER A 2 -49.68 12.80 -20.90
CA SER A 2 -49.10 12.47 -19.61
C SER A 2 -47.60 12.76 -19.67
N LEU A 3 -47.13 13.70 -18.88
CA LEU A 3 -45.72 13.84 -18.59
C LEU A 3 -45.30 12.55 -17.89
N THR A 4 -44.58 11.68 -18.60
CA THR A 4 -43.87 10.55 -18.01
C THR A 4 -42.78 11.14 -17.11
N GLU A 5 -43.06 11.24 -15.81
CA GLU A 5 -42.03 11.45 -14.79
C GLU A 5 -40.93 10.41 -15.00
N GLN A 6 -39.73 10.87 -15.32
CA GLN A 6 -38.58 9.98 -15.37
C GLN A 6 -38.37 9.42 -13.96
N PRO A 7 -38.21 8.10 -13.79
CA PRO A 7 -37.99 7.52 -12.47
C PRO A 7 -36.70 8.10 -11.91
N THR A 8 -36.81 8.73 -10.74
CA THR A 8 -35.68 9.24 -9.96
C THR A 8 -34.72 8.09 -9.67
N ARG A 9 -33.42 8.30 -9.92
CA ARG A 9 -32.37 7.31 -9.66
C ARG A 9 -31.49 7.78 -8.53
N ILE A 10 -31.23 6.90 -7.57
CA ILE A 10 -30.31 7.13 -6.46
C ILE A 10 -29.17 6.11 -6.49
N ILE A 11 -28.06 6.42 -5.83
CA ILE A 11 -26.90 5.53 -5.74
C ILE A 11 -27.06 4.65 -4.51
N CYS A 12 -26.83 3.33 -4.67
CA CYS A 12 -26.86 2.39 -3.56
C CYS A 12 -25.68 2.65 -2.60
N PRO A 13 -25.94 2.90 -1.31
CA PRO A 13 -24.88 3.17 -0.33
C PRO A 13 -23.98 1.95 -0.05
N VAL A 14 -24.44 0.74 -0.40
CA VAL A 14 -23.72 -0.51 -0.15
C VAL A 14 -22.74 -0.87 -1.27
N CYS A 15 -23.13 -0.70 -2.54
CA CYS A 15 -22.32 -1.16 -3.68
C CYS A 15 -22.02 -0.09 -4.74
N GLY A 16 -22.60 1.11 -4.62
CA GLY A 16 -22.49 2.17 -5.63
C GLY A 16 -23.33 1.94 -6.90
N GLY A 17 -24.11 0.86 -6.98
CA GLY A 17 -25.00 0.57 -8.12
C GLY A 17 -26.21 1.51 -8.18
N SER A 18 -26.81 1.67 -9.36
CA SER A 18 -28.02 2.48 -9.52
C SER A 18 -29.23 1.81 -8.89
N VAL A 19 -30.06 2.59 -8.20
CA VAL A 19 -31.35 2.19 -7.66
C VAL A 19 -32.42 3.01 -8.35
N THR A 20 -33.34 2.33 -9.03
CA THR A 20 -34.54 2.96 -9.59
C THR A 20 -35.54 3.17 -8.45
N VAL A 21 -35.88 4.43 -8.16
CA VAL A 21 -36.89 4.77 -7.14
C VAL A 21 -38.25 4.45 -7.73
N THR A 22 -38.85 3.37 -7.26
CA THR A 22 -40.22 2.95 -7.61
C THR A 22 -41.23 3.44 -6.58
N HIS A 23 -40.76 3.70 -5.35
CA HIS A 23 -41.54 4.22 -4.24
C HIS A 23 -40.76 5.32 -3.54
N GLU A 24 -41.31 6.53 -3.48
CA GLU A 24 -40.64 7.66 -2.81
C GLU A 24 -40.70 7.56 -1.28
N ASP A 25 -41.72 6.89 -0.74
CA ASP A 25 -42.04 6.76 0.68
C ASP A 25 -41.76 5.34 1.25
N LYS A 26 -41.07 4.48 0.49
CA LYS A 26 -40.78 3.09 0.90
C LYS A 26 -39.36 2.67 0.54
N VAL A 27 -39.06 1.43 0.93
CA VAL A 27 -37.84 0.71 0.61
C VAL A 27 -37.80 0.37 -0.88
N ASN A 28 -36.75 0.84 -1.56
CA ASN A 28 -36.38 0.42 -2.90
C ASN A 28 -35.29 -0.65 -2.80
N ARG A 29 -35.05 -1.44 -3.86
CA ARG A 29 -33.95 -2.41 -3.89
C ARG A 29 -32.94 -2.02 -4.94
N CYS A 30 -31.65 -2.09 -4.58
CA CYS A 30 -30.59 -1.93 -5.55
C CYS A 30 -30.65 -3.08 -6.58
N GLU A 31 -30.67 -2.74 -7.86
CA GLU A 31 -30.72 -3.73 -8.95
C GLU A 31 -29.45 -4.60 -9.00
N TYR A 32 -28.33 -4.07 -8.49
CA TYR A 32 -27.04 -4.74 -8.55
C TYR A 32 -26.80 -5.70 -7.39
N CYS A 33 -27.03 -5.26 -6.15
CA CYS A 33 -26.74 -6.05 -4.95
C CYS A 33 -27.98 -6.49 -4.15
N GLY A 34 -29.18 -6.10 -4.58
CA GLY A 34 -30.43 -6.42 -3.88
C GLY A 34 -30.63 -5.70 -2.54
N SER A 35 -29.66 -4.88 -2.10
CA SER A 35 -29.74 -4.16 -0.83
C SER A 35 -30.94 -3.21 -0.79
N PRO A 36 -31.70 -3.18 0.32
CA PRO A 36 -32.77 -2.22 0.50
C PRO A 36 -32.20 -0.81 0.70
N VAL A 37 -32.80 0.18 0.03
CA VAL A 37 -32.39 1.59 0.04
C VAL A 37 -33.62 2.47 0.26
N LEU A 38 -33.50 3.44 1.16
CA LEU A 38 -34.56 4.43 1.40
C LEU A 38 -34.76 5.35 0.20
N GLY A 39 -36.04 5.64 -0.08
CA GLY A 39 -36.42 6.71 -1.00
C GLY A 39 -36.03 8.09 -0.45
N PRO A 40 -35.79 9.08 -1.34
CA PRO A 40 -35.31 10.41 -0.95
C PRO A 40 -36.36 11.24 -0.18
N SER A 41 -37.64 10.89 -0.26
CA SER A 41 -38.76 11.62 0.34
C SER A 41 -39.46 10.80 1.44
N GLN A 42 -38.73 9.91 2.13
CA GLN A 42 -39.32 9.10 3.18
C GLN A 42 -39.89 9.97 4.31
N ASN A 43 -41.17 9.77 4.63
CA ASN A 43 -41.88 10.44 5.72
C ASN A 43 -42.49 9.48 6.75
N ARG A 44 -42.28 8.16 6.60
CA ARG A 44 -42.84 7.15 7.48
C ARG A 44 -42.03 6.99 8.75
N ASP A 45 -42.74 6.71 9.83
CA ASP A 45 -42.16 6.46 11.14
C ASP A 45 -41.45 5.10 11.21
N CYS A 46 -40.56 5.00 12.19
CA CYS A 46 -39.96 3.75 12.63
C CYS A 46 -41.04 2.75 13.05
N VAL A 47 -40.90 1.48 12.63
CA VAL A 47 -41.82 0.41 13.01
C VAL A 47 -41.91 0.21 14.52
N ASN A 48 -40.82 0.48 15.25
CA ASN A 48 -40.76 0.30 16.69
C ASN A 48 -41.07 1.60 17.47
N HIS A 49 -40.94 2.77 16.86
CA HIS A 49 -41.13 4.08 17.52
C HIS A 49 -42.11 4.95 16.73
N PRO A 50 -43.41 4.91 17.07
CA PRO A 50 -44.43 5.78 16.45
C PRO A 50 -44.14 7.25 16.74
N GLY A 51 -44.17 8.11 15.71
CA GLY A 51 -43.86 9.54 15.80
C GLY A 51 -42.37 9.90 15.63
N VAL A 52 -41.50 8.92 15.42
CA VAL A 52 -40.07 9.14 15.09
C VAL A 52 -39.83 8.72 13.65
N LEU A 53 -39.37 9.65 12.81
CA LEU A 53 -39.08 9.38 11.40
C LEU A 53 -38.04 8.26 11.24
N ALA A 54 -38.29 7.32 10.34
CA ALA A 54 -37.31 6.30 10.00
C ALA A 54 -36.16 6.91 9.20
N THR A 55 -34.93 6.63 9.64
CA THR A 55 -33.69 7.12 9.03
C THR A 55 -33.00 6.04 8.19
N ASP A 56 -33.29 4.77 8.46
CA ASP A 56 -32.62 3.62 7.83
C ASP A 56 -33.57 2.44 7.56
N VAL A 57 -33.10 1.44 6.79
CA VAL A 57 -33.84 0.20 6.51
C VAL A 57 -33.06 -1.01 7.00
N CYS A 58 -33.73 -1.92 7.69
CA CYS A 58 -33.13 -3.20 8.04
C CYS A 58 -32.85 -4.03 6.76
N HIS A 59 -31.58 -4.39 6.55
CA HIS A 59 -31.14 -5.17 5.40
C HIS A 59 -31.67 -6.61 5.38
N VAL A 60 -32.10 -7.15 6.53
CA VAL A 60 -32.63 -8.52 6.65
C VAL A 60 -34.13 -8.57 6.42
N CYS A 61 -34.92 -7.84 7.22
CA CYS A 61 -36.39 -7.90 7.13
C CYS A 61 -37.01 -6.82 6.24
N GLY A 62 -36.28 -5.75 5.89
CA GLY A 62 -36.80 -4.62 5.11
C GLY A 62 -37.64 -3.63 5.91
N ASP A 63 -37.67 -3.73 7.24
CA ASP A 63 -38.40 -2.79 8.08
C ASP A 63 -37.73 -1.42 8.14
N LEU A 64 -38.56 -0.37 8.25
CA LEU A 64 -38.12 1.02 8.44
C LEU A 64 -37.77 1.24 9.92
N ILE A 65 -36.56 1.73 10.18
CA ILE A 65 -36.03 1.90 11.53
C ILE A 65 -35.46 3.31 11.72
N CYS A 66 -35.57 3.84 12.93
CA CYS A 66 -34.89 5.06 13.35
C CYS A 66 -33.49 4.75 13.88
N ASP A 67 -32.66 5.78 14.06
CA ASP A 67 -31.28 5.65 14.55
C ASP A 67 -31.18 4.87 15.87
N GLU A 68 -32.12 5.04 16.79
CA GLU A 68 -32.14 4.30 18.08
C GLU A 68 -32.37 2.79 17.91
N CYS A 69 -33.08 2.39 16.86
CA CYS A 69 -33.38 0.98 16.56
C CYS A 69 -32.34 0.35 15.62
N THR A 70 -31.32 1.11 15.23
CA THR A 70 -30.38 0.75 14.19
C THR A 70 -29.09 0.20 14.78
N GLU A 71 -28.76 -1.04 14.40
CA GLU A 71 -27.46 -1.64 14.69
C GLU A 71 -26.67 -1.74 13.39
N LYS A 72 -25.67 -0.87 13.23
CA LYS A 72 -24.73 -0.94 12.11
C LYS A 72 -23.71 -2.02 12.40
N ARG A 73 -23.49 -2.91 11.43
CA ARG A 73 -22.50 -3.98 11.48
C ARG A 73 -21.58 -3.91 10.28
N VAL A 74 -20.32 -4.29 10.44
CA VAL A 74 -19.36 -4.39 9.34
C VAL A 74 -18.88 -5.83 9.20
N GLY A 75 -19.01 -6.36 8.00
CA GLY A 75 -18.55 -7.70 7.64
C GLY A 75 -17.72 -7.67 6.36
N GLU A 76 -16.82 -8.64 6.22
CA GLU A 76 -16.06 -8.84 4.99
C GLU A 76 -16.80 -9.86 4.10
N TYR A 77 -17.16 -9.46 2.88
CA TYR A 77 -17.83 -10.33 1.91
C TYR A 77 -17.16 -10.19 0.54
N GLY A 78 -16.61 -11.30 0.03
CA GLY A 78 -15.93 -11.32 -1.27
C GLY A 78 -14.72 -10.36 -1.38
N GLY A 79 -14.02 -10.11 -0.27
CA GLY A 79 -12.87 -9.19 -0.22
C GLY A 79 -13.23 -7.71 -0.15
N LYS A 80 -14.50 -7.35 0.06
CA LYS A 80 -14.95 -5.97 0.33
C LYS A 80 -15.57 -5.88 1.72
N LEU A 81 -15.33 -4.77 2.40
CA LEU A 81 -16.02 -4.41 3.64
C LEU A 81 -17.40 -3.88 3.29
N LEU A 82 -18.45 -4.52 3.83
CA LEU A 82 -19.83 -4.10 3.67
C LEU A 82 -20.36 -3.63 5.02
N THR A 83 -21.00 -2.45 5.03
CA THR A 83 -21.79 -1.97 6.16
C THR A 83 -23.22 -2.47 6.00
N ILE A 84 -23.70 -3.17 7.02
CA ILE A 84 -25.04 -3.75 7.07
C ILE A 84 -25.80 -3.07 8.19
N VAL A 85 -27.01 -2.65 7.88
CA VAL A 85 -27.90 -2.00 8.83
C VAL A 85 -28.96 -3.00 9.26
N ASN A 86 -29.04 -3.31 10.56
CA ASN A 86 -29.98 -4.30 11.09
C ASN A 86 -30.89 -3.68 12.15
N CYS A 87 -32.11 -4.19 12.26
CA CYS A 87 -32.99 -3.90 13.38
C CYS A 87 -32.70 -4.84 14.56
N GLY A 88 -33.08 -4.43 15.78
CA GLY A 88 -32.87 -5.21 17.01
C GLY A 88 -33.69 -6.52 17.14
N LYS A 89 -34.37 -6.99 16.09
CA LYS A 89 -35.10 -8.26 16.13
C LYS A 89 -34.13 -9.44 16.23
N PRO A 90 -34.34 -10.43 17.11
CA PRO A 90 -33.39 -11.53 17.33
C PRO A 90 -33.06 -12.33 16.05
N GLU A 91 -34.06 -12.50 15.19
CA GLU A 91 -33.92 -13.16 13.89
C GLU A 91 -33.00 -12.39 12.93
N CYS A 92 -33.09 -11.05 12.89
CA CYS A 92 -32.24 -10.21 12.05
C CYS A 92 -30.80 -10.13 12.58
N VAL A 93 -30.65 -10.10 13.90
CA VAL A 93 -29.33 -10.12 14.57
C VAL A 93 -28.60 -11.44 14.33
N LYS A 94 -29.33 -12.56 14.29
CA LYS A 94 -28.78 -13.89 14.02
C LYS A 94 -28.30 -14.06 12.57
N GLU A 95 -29.10 -13.62 11.60
CA GLU A 95 -28.71 -13.65 10.17
C GLU A 95 -27.51 -12.76 9.86
N SER A 96 -27.26 -11.74 10.68
CA SER A 96 -26.16 -10.79 10.53
C SER A 96 -25.01 -11.02 11.51
N GLU A 97 -24.98 -12.15 12.22
CA GLU A 97 -23.96 -12.48 13.24
C GLU A 97 -22.54 -12.59 12.66
N TRP A 98 -22.44 -12.93 11.36
CA TRP A 98 -21.17 -12.96 10.64
C TRP A 98 -20.52 -11.57 10.49
N ALA A 99 -21.28 -10.49 10.63
CA ALA A 99 -20.79 -9.11 10.65
C ALA A 99 -20.69 -8.62 12.10
N LYS A 100 -19.62 -7.90 12.46
CA LYS A 100 -19.42 -7.42 13.82
C LYS A 100 -20.12 -6.08 14.03
N PRO A 101 -20.72 -5.82 15.22
CA PRO A 101 -21.27 -4.50 15.53
C PRO A 101 -20.20 -3.42 15.35
N LEU A 102 -20.57 -2.38 14.62
CA LEU A 102 -19.75 -1.21 14.39
C LEU A 102 -19.81 -0.36 15.65
N ASN A 103 -18.68 -0.22 16.32
CA ASN A 103 -18.54 0.77 17.37
C ASN A 103 -18.18 2.11 16.72
N GLU A 104 -19.17 2.99 16.56
CA GLU A 104 -18.99 4.31 15.94
C GLU A 104 -17.97 5.17 16.70
N GLU A 105 -17.89 5.05 18.03
CA GLU A 105 -16.86 5.71 18.84
C GLU A 105 -15.47 5.15 18.52
N PHE A 106 -15.34 3.83 18.34
CA PHE A 106 -14.07 3.23 17.91
C PHE A 106 -13.66 3.74 16.54
N GLN A 107 -14.59 3.82 15.58
CA GLN A 107 -14.28 4.32 14.23
C GLN A 107 -13.87 5.79 14.26
N ARG A 108 -14.51 6.61 15.08
CA ARG A 108 -14.13 8.01 15.29
C ARG A 108 -12.74 8.14 15.91
N LEU A 109 -12.42 7.33 16.92
CA LEU A 109 -11.12 7.34 17.60
C LEU A 109 -10.01 6.71 16.73
N ALA A 110 -10.35 5.77 15.86
CA ALA A 110 -9.46 5.09 14.94
C ALA A 110 -9.34 5.80 13.58
N ASN A 111 -9.98 6.96 13.38
CA ASN A 111 -9.86 7.71 12.13
C ASN A 111 -8.40 8.13 11.88
N MET A 112 -7.86 7.77 10.72
CA MET A 112 -6.49 8.01 10.29
C MET A 112 -6.38 8.95 9.08
N ASP A 113 -7.38 9.78 8.77
CA ASP A 113 -7.36 10.71 7.62
C ASP A 113 -6.10 11.60 7.59
N TRP A 114 -5.54 11.91 8.76
CA TRP A 114 -4.29 12.66 8.88
C TRP A 114 -3.07 11.95 8.27
N ALA A 115 -3.10 10.62 8.19
CA ALA A 115 -1.99 9.80 7.72
C ALA A 115 -1.91 9.72 6.20
N ASP A 116 -3.02 9.83 5.47
CA ASP A 116 -3.06 9.68 4.01
C ASP A 116 -2.12 10.63 3.28
N ARG A 117 -2.05 11.89 3.75
CA ARG A 117 -1.13 12.88 3.18
C ARG A 117 0.33 12.49 3.41
N ILE A 118 0.63 11.93 4.57
CA ILE A 118 2.00 11.52 4.95
C ILE A 118 2.39 10.25 4.21
N ASP A 119 1.46 9.32 4.02
CA ASP A 119 1.67 8.07 3.31
C ASP A 119 2.02 8.33 1.83
N ASN A 120 1.35 9.30 1.20
CA ASN A 120 1.69 9.75 -0.14
C ASN A 120 3.08 10.40 -0.21
N LEU A 121 3.46 11.20 0.80
CA LEU A 121 4.80 11.78 0.88
C LEU A 121 5.87 10.69 1.02
N ILE A 122 5.66 9.71 1.90
CA ILE A 122 6.54 8.57 2.11
C ILE A 122 6.76 7.84 0.80
N LEU A 123 5.70 7.49 0.08
CA LEU A 123 5.77 6.79 -1.20
C LEU A 123 6.55 7.58 -2.25
N ARG A 124 6.38 8.90 -2.32
CA ARG A 124 7.12 9.73 -3.27
C ARG A 124 8.61 9.76 -2.95
N VAL A 125 8.96 9.89 -1.68
CA VAL A 125 10.35 9.96 -1.22
C VAL A 125 11.05 8.60 -1.40
N THR A 126 10.44 7.51 -0.92
CA THR A 126 11.00 6.16 -1.08
C THR A 126 11.02 5.72 -2.54
N GLY A 127 9.96 6.01 -3.30
CA GLY A 127 9.85 5.69 -4.71
C GLY A 127 10.87 6.44 -5.57
N LEU A 128 11.07 7.74 -5.33
CA LEU A 128 12.11 8.51 -6.01
C LEU A 128 13.51 7.98 -5.66
N GLY A 129 13.75 7.64 -4.40
CA GLY A 129 14.98 7.01 -3.94
C GLY A 129 15.24 5.69 -4.68
N ALA A 130 14.26 4.80 -4.72
CA ALA A 130 14.34 3.51 -5.40
C ALA A 130 14.57 3.65 -6.92
N ILE A 131 13.87 4.59 -7.58
CA ILE A 131 14.11 4.89 -9.01
C ILE A 131 15.53 5.38 -9.23
N THR A 132 16.01 6.28 -8.37
CA THR A 132 17.40 6.79 -8.44
C THR A 132 18.40 5.65 -8.30
N MET A 133 18.18 4.70 -7.38
CA MET A 133 19.01 3.49 -7.24
C MET A 133 18.98 2.61 -8.49
N MET A 134 17.80 2.37 -9.10
CA MET A 134 17.73 1.59 -10.33
C MET A 134 18.47 2.25 -11.50
N VAL A 135 18.32 3.57 -11.67
CA VAL A 135 19.05 4.32 -12.70
C VAL A 135 20.54 4.29 -12.43
N PHE A 136 20.95 4.43 -11.17
CA PHE A 136 22.32 4.24 -10.73
C PHE A 136 22.85 2.86 -11.14
N GLU A 137 22.13 1.77 -10.86
CA GLU A 137 22.54 0.40 -11.21
C GLU A 137 22.72 0.24 -12.73
N LEU A 138 21.80 0.79 -13.53
CA LEU A 138 21.90 0.75 -14.98
C LEU A 138 23.18 1.46 -15.47
N ILE A 139 23.43 2.69 -14.99
CA ILE A 139 24.62 3.46 -15.35
C ILE A 139 25.89 2.75 -14.87
N PHE A 140 25.86 2.16 -13.68
CA PHE A 140 26.95 1.38 -13.12
C PHE A 140 27.32 0.20 -14.04
N ILE A 141 26.32 -0.59 -14.46
CA ILE A 141 26.52 -1.73 -15.37
C ILE A 141 27.08 -1.27 -16.72
N LEU A 142 26.50 -0.23 -17.32
CA LEU A 142 26.95 0.30 -18.61
C LEU A 142 28.36 0.87 -18.53
N GLY A 143 28.67 1.59 -17.45
CA GLY A 143 29.98 2.17 -17.23
C GLY A 143 31.05 1.11 -16.98
N LEU A 144 30.75 0.07 -16.18
CA LEU A 144 31.64 -1.08 -16.06
C LEU A 144 31.83 -1.77 -17.41
N PHE A 145 30.77 -2.04 -18.16
CA PHE A 145 30.88 -2.65 -19.48
C PHE A 145 31.79 -1.84 -20.42
N TYR A 146 31.65 -0.51 -20.41
CA TYR A 146 32.51 0.39 -21.19
C TYR A 146 33.98 0.29 -20.75
N ILE A 147 34.24 0.45 -19.45
CA ILE A 147 35.59 0.42 -18.88
C ILE A 147 36.28 -0.92 -19.17
N PHE A 148 35.56 -2.03 -19.04
CA PHE A 148 36.14 -3.36 -19.21
C PHE A 148 36.41 -3.75 -20.66
N ASN A 149 35.56 -3.33 -21.60
CA ASN A 149 35.67 -3.76 -23.01
C ASN A 149 36.40 -2.76 -23.91
N PHE A 150 36.38 -1.47 -23.56
CA PHE A 150 36.89 -0.40 -24.43
C PHE A 150 38.09 0.34 -23.82
N THR A 151 38.53 -0.01 -22.61
CA THR A 151 39.69 0.63 -21.96
C THR A 151 40.70 -0.40 -21.49
N SER A 152 41.99 -0.05 -21.54
CA SER A 152 43.08 -0.93 -21.08
C SER A 152 43.14 -1.07 -19.57
N TRP A 153 42.44 -0.23 -18.82
CA TRP A 153 42.43 -0.26 -17.36
C TRP A 153 41.73 -1.49 -16.79
N GLY A 154 40.59 -1.90 -17.39
CA GLY A 154 39.83 -3.08 -16.96
C GLY A 154 40.63 -4.38 -17.07
N PHE A 155 41.59 -4.46 -17.97
CA PHE A 155 42.51 -5.60 -18.09
C PHE A 155 43.67 -5.56 -17.10
N ALA A 156 44.16 -4.37 -16.73
CA ALA A 156 45.41 -4.22 -15.99
C ALA A 156 45.23 -4.16 -14.45
N ASN A 157 44.10 -3.65 -13.95
CA ASN A 157 43.96 -3.23 -12.54
C ASN A 157 42.85 -3.93 -11.75
N VAL A 158 42.24 -4.94 -12.35
CA VAL A 158 41.18 -5.73 -11.74
C VAL A 158 41.84 -6.92 -11.03
N PRO A 159 41.36 -7.32 -9.83
CA PRO A 159 42.03 -8.36 -9.04
C PRO A 159 42.35 -9.59 -9.87
N ARG A 160 43.50 -10.23 -9.63
CA ARG A 160 43.99 -11.40 -10.40
C ARG A 160 42.93 -12.47 -10.67
N ILE A 161 41.87 -12.58 -9.87
CA ILE A 161 40.76 -13.53 -10.06
C ILE A 161 39.81 -13.09 -11.20
N ALA A 162 39.53 -11.80 -11.34
CA ALA A 162 38.72 -11.26 -12.43
C ALA A 162 39.55 -10.96 -13.69
N SER A 163 40.84 -10.60 -13.56
CA SER A 163 41.76 -10.48 -14.70
C SER A 163 42.33 -11.83 -15.19
N ALA A 164 42.37 -12.87 -14.35
CA ALA A 164 42.54 -14.25 -14.81
C ALA A 164 41.38 -14.71 -15.70
N GLY A 165 40.28 -13.95 -15.68
CA GLY A 165 39.22 -14.00 -16.66
C GLY A 165 39.67 -13.87 -18.13
N TYR A 166 40.92 -13.47 -18.37
CA TYR A 166 41.45 -13.24 -19.71
C TYR A 166 42.66 -14.11 -20.06
N THR A 167 43.16 -14.94 -19.13
CA THR A 167 44.39 -15.74 -19.33
C THR A 167 44.14 -17.23 -19.56
N GLY A 168 42.89 -17.63 -19.86
CA GLY A 168 42.52 -18.99 -20.24
C GLY A 168 41.01 -19.23 -20.18
N PHE A 169 40.47 -20.08 -21.05
CA PHE A 169 39.02 -20.33 -21.21
C PHE A 169 38.30 -20.62 -19.89
N TRP A 170 38.90 -21.42 -19.01
CA TRP A 170 38.31 -21.79 -17.72
C TRP A 170 38.34 -20.65 -16.68
N LEU A 171 39.44 -19.91 -16.54
CA LEU A 171 39.47 -18.76 -15.62
C LEU A 171 38.62 -17.58 -16.14
N SER A 172 38.44 -17.47 -17.46
CA SER A 172 37.46 -16.58 -18.13
C SER A 172 36.03 -16.76 -17.68
N ALA A 173 35.58 -18.00 -17.61
CA ALA A 173 34.24 -18.31 -17.16
C ALA A 173 34.01 -17.93 -15.69
N TYR A 174 35.01 -18.14 -14.82
CA TYR A 174 34.89 -17.84 -13.38
C TYR A 174 34.95 -16.33 -13.07
N GLY A 175 35.91 -15.60 -13.66
CA GLY A 175 36.03 -14.15 -13.44
C GLY A 175 34.83 -13.38 -13.98
N ASN A 176 34.45 -13.64 -15.23
CA ASN A 176 33.27 -13.01 -15.85
C ASN A 176 31.96 -13.48 -15.18
N GLY A 177 31.91 -14.73 -14.70
CA GLY A 177 30.78 -15.26 -13.94
C GLY A 177 30.54 -14.51 -12.63
N MET A 178 31.59 -14.20 -11.87
CA MET A 178 31.45 -13.43 -10.61
C MET A 178 31.01 -11.97 -10.87
N VAL A 179 31.53 -11.33 -11.91
CA VAL A 179 31.09 -9.99 -12.33
C VAL A 179 29.61 -9.98 -12.68
N LEU A 180 29.18 -10.94 -13.51
CA LEU A 180 27.78 -11.10 -13.90
C LEU A 180 26.89 -11.36 -12.68
N LEU A 181 27.30 -12.26 -11.79
CA LEU A 181 26.57 -12.61 -10.58
C LEU A 181 26.39 -11.40 -9.64
N LEU A 182 27.44 -10.61 -9.41
CA LEU A 182 27.36 -9.41 -8.58
C LEU A 182 26.41 -8.36 -9.18
N ASN A 183 26.36 -8.22 -10.50
CA ASN A 183 25.43 -7.32 -11.17
C ASN A 183 23.97 -7.82 -11.12
N ILE A 184 23.76 -9.14 -11.28
CA ILE A 184 22.43 -9.75 -11.13
C ILE A 184 21.91 -9.58 -9.70
N ILE A 185 22.75 -9.84 -8.69
CA ILE A 185 22.39 -9.66 -7.29
C ILE A 185 22.08 -8.18 -6.97
N GLY A 186 22.87 -7.25 -7.51
CA GLY A 186 22.63 -5.80 -7.34
C GLY A 186 21.26 -5.39 -7.88
N ASN A 187 20.96 -5.77 -9.13
CA ASN A 187 19.65 -5.50 -9.74
C ASN A 187 18.49 -6.16 -8.98
N LEU A 188 18.69 -7.40 -8.50
CA LEU A 188 17.68 -8.09 -7.70
C LEU A 188 17.40 -7.35 -6.39
N LEU A 189 18.44 -6.87 -5.70
CA LEU A 189 18.29 -6.08 -4.48
C LEU A 189 17.56 -4.76 -4.75
N GLY A 190 17.91 -4.04 -5.81
CA GLY A 190 17.21 -2.82 -6.22
C GLY A 190 15.74 -3.07 -6.56
N ALA A 191 15.42 -4.17 -7.23
CA ALA A 191 14.04 -4.56 -7.53
C ALA A 191 13.25 -4.93 -6.26
N ILE A 192 13.86 -5.67 -5.32
CA ILE A 192 13.26 -5.98 -4.03
C ILE A 192 12.99 -4.70 -3.23
N LEU A 193 13.91 -3.72 -3.27
CA LEU A 193 13.74 -2.44 -2.60
C LEU A 193 12.55 -1.66 -3.20
N LEU A 194 12.43 -1.61 -4.53
CA LEU A 194 11.28 -0.99 -5.19
C LEU A 194 9.96 -1.69 -4.82
N MET A 195 9.93 -3.03 -4.85
CA MET A 195 8.74 -3.80 -4.48
C MET A 195 8.37 -3.58 -3.01
N ALA A 196 9.34 -3.58 -2.10
CA ALA A 196 9.12 -3.30 -0.69
C ALA A 196 8.60 -1.88 -0.46
N ALA A 197 9.11 -0.89 -1.20
CA ALA A 197 8.63 0.49 -1.15
C ALA A 197 7.17 0.60 -1.61
N LEU A 198 6.78 -0.13 -2.65
CA LEU A 198 5.39 -0.18 -3.13
C LEU A 198 4.46 -0.90 -2.13
N GLN A 199 4.93 -1.97 -1.48
CA GLN A 199 4.15 -2.71 -0.49
C GLN A 199 3.80 -1.88 0.77
N VAL A 200 4.61 -0.86 1.13
CA VAL A 200 4.28 0.09 2.20
C VAL A 200 2.91 0.72 1.98
N TYR A 201 2.55 0.99 0.72
CA TYR A 201 1.31 1.67 0.34
C TYR A 201 0.11 0.71 0.21
N VAL A 202 0.31 -0.44 -0.45
CA VAL A 202 -0.81 -1.33 -0.80
C VAL A 202 -1.41 -2.06 0.41
N HIS A 203 -0.60 -2.36 1.44
CA HIS A 203 -1.04 -3.23 2.53
C HIS A 203 -1.22 -2.54 3.89
N GLU A 204 -1.11 -1.21 3.99
CA GLU A 204 -1.15 -0.43 5.25
C GLU A 204 -0.16 -0.90 6.35
N LYS A 205 0.75 -1.83 6.04
CA LYS A 205 1.73 -2.44 6.96
C LYS A 205 3.01 -1.61 7.07
N GLN A 206 2.86 -0.31 7.30
CA GLN A 206 3.93 0.68 7.25
C GLN A 206 5.11 0.37 8.18
N LEU A 207 4.82 -0.15 9.38
CA LEU A 207 5.85 -0.51 10.35
C LEU A 207 6.74 -1.65 9.84
N SER A 208 6.11 -2.73 9.38
CA SER A 208 6.84 -3.92 8.89
C SER A 208 7.60 -3.60 7.61
N SER A 209 6.95 -2.89 6.68
CA SER A 209 7.56 -2.53 5.41
C SER A 209 8.70 -1.52 5.57
N GLY A 210 8.57 -0.57 6.50
CA GLY A 210 9.65 0.36 6.83
C GLY A 210 10.88 -0.34 7.42
N ILE A 211 10.69 -1.33 8.31
CA ILE A 211 11.79 -2.15 8.84
C ILE A 211 12.44 -2.96 7.73
N MET A 212 11.65 -3.60 6.87
CA MET A 212 12.15 -4.38 5.73
C MET A 212 12.98 -3.51 4.78
N LEU A 213 12.53 -2.28 4.49
CA LEU A 213 13.27 -1.34 3.65
C LEU A 213 14.65 -1.01 4.24
N ILE A 214 14.75 -0.77 5.55
CA ILE A 214 16.06 -0.54 6.20
C ILE A 214 16.98 -1.75 6.05
N VAL A 215 16.45 -2.96 6.28
CA VAL A 215 17.25 -4.19 6.15
C VAL A 215 17.75 -4.37 4.71
N VAL A 216 16.90 -4.17 3.72
CA VAL A 216 17.28 -4.26 2.30
C VAL A 216 18.29 -3.18 1.94
N LEU A 217 18.11 -1.94 2.42
CA LEU A 217 19.04 -0.85 2.18
C LEU A 217 20.43 -1.13 2.75
N VAL A 218 20.53 -1.70 3.96
CA VAL A 218 21.81 -2.11 4.55
C VAL A 218 22.50 -3.18 3.70
N MET A 219 21.75 -4.17 3.21
CA MET A 219 22.30 -5.19 2.30
C MET A 219 22.78 -4.59 0.98
N GLU A 220 22.04 -3.64 0.41
CA GLU A 220 22.41 -2.96 -0.83
C GLU A 220 23.70 -2.13 -0.68
N VAL A 221 23.81 -1.35 0.41
CA VAL A 221 25.03 -0.59 0.73
C VAL A 221 26.22 -1.53 0.88
N ALA A 222 26.07 -2.62 1.64
CA ALA A 222 27.14 -3.61 1.81
C ALA A 222 27.55 -4.24 0.47
N HIS A 223 26.59 -4.60 -0.37
CA HIS A 223 26.82 -5.17 -1.70
C HIS A 223 27.53 -4.18 -2.64
N LEU A 224 27.18 -2.90 -2.59
CA LEU A 224 27.85 -1.88 -3.40
C LEU A 224 29.28 -1.64 -2.94
N LEU A 225 29.53 -1.56 -1.62
CA LEU A 225 30.89 -1.44 -1.10
C LEU A 225 31.75 -2.65 -1.51
N LEU A 226 31.17 -3.85 -1.45
CA LEU A 226 31.82 -5.07 -1.93
C LEU A 226 32.16 -4.97 -3.42
N ARG A 227 31.24 -4.48 -4.27
CA ARG A 227 31.49 -4.26 -5.71
C ARG A 227 32.58 -3.21 -5.93
N GLY A 228 32.52 -2.08 -5.24
CA GLY A 228 33.52 -1.02 -5.37
C GLY A 228 34.93 -1.49 -5.03
N TRP A 229 35.05 -2.30 -3.97
CA TRP A 229 36.30 -2.98 -3.61
C TRP A 229 36.71 -4.03 -4.66
N TYR A 230 35.78 -4.89 -5.07
CA TYR A 230 36.06 -5.97 -6.04
C TYR A 230 36.52 -5.45 -7.39
N PHE A 231 35.93 -4.36 -7.87
CA PHE A 231 36.31 -3.71 -9.12
C PHE A 231 37.46 -2.71 -8.98
N ASN A 232 38.02 -2.55 -7.77
CA ASN A 232 39.10 -1.63 -7.48
C ASN A 232 38.81 -0.17 -7.94
N LEU A 233 37.55 0.27 -7.79
CA LEU A 233 37.09 1.56 -8.31
C LEU A 233 37.81 2.76 -7.67
N ILE A 234 38.39 2.58 -6.48
CA ILE A 234 39.20 3.59 -5.78
C ILE A 234 40.41 4.00 -6.63
N ASN A 235 41.02 3.05 -7.34
CA ASN A 235 42.20 3.27 -8.18
C ASN A 235 41.83 3.47 -9.66
N SER A 236 40.57 3.79 -9.94
CA SER A 236 40.11 4.04 -11.30
C SER A 236 40.65 5.36 -11.83
N PRO A 237 41.15 5.42 -13.08
CA PRO A 237 41.51 6.68 -13.73
C PRO A 237 40.27 7.52 -14.07
N PHE A 238 39.07 6.92 -13.98
CA PHE A 238 37.79 7.58 -14.22
C PHE A 238 37.20 8.14 -12.91
N THR A 239 37.92 9.03 -12.25
CA THR A 239 37.53 9.59 -10.94
C THR A 239 36.15 10.27 -10.97
N ILE A 240 35.88 11.07 -12.00
CA ILE A 240 34.60 11.78 -12.18
C ILE A 240 33.44 10.78 -12.25
N PHE A 241 33.61 9.66 -12.96
CA PHE A 241 32.57 8.63 -13.08
C PHE A 241 32.25 8.02 -11.72
N VAL A 242 33.27 7.69 -10.92
CA VAL A 242 33.11 7.12 -9.58
C VAL A 242 32.46 8.12 -8.62
N GLU A 243 32.85 9.39 -8.68
CA GLU A 243 32.27 10.46 -7.86
C GLU A 243 30.78 10.67 -8.15
N VAL A 244 30.40 10.75 -9.43
CA VAL A 244 28.99 10.91 -9.83
C VAL A 244 28.16 9.70 -9.39
N LEU A 245 28.68 8.49 -9.56
CA LEU A 245 28.02 7.26 -9.10
C LEU A 245 27.82 7.27 -7.57
N LEU A 246 28.85 7.65 -6.82
CA LEU A 246 28.79 7.71 -5.36
C LEU A 246 27.79 8.78 -4.88
N ALA A 247 27.74 9.94 -5.55
CA ALA A 247 26.77 10.99 -5.25
C ALA A 247 25.32 10.55 -5.54
N ALA A 248 25.08 9.89 -6.68
CA ALA A 248 23.76 9.35 -7.04
C ALA A 248 23.31 8.29 -6.03
N PHE A 249 24.22 7.37 -5.67
CA PHE A 249 23.95 6.33 -4.68
C PHE A 249 23.66 6.90 -3.28
N LEU A 250 24.46 7.85 -2.81
CA LEU A 250 24.22 8.54 -1.53
C LEU A 250 22.85 9.22 -1.52
N THR A 251 22.51 9.91 -2.60
CA THR A 251 21.21 10.59 -2.73
C THR A 251 20.06 9.58 -2.67
N GLY A 252 20.13 8.48 -3.43
CA GLY A 252 19.15 7.40 -3.39
C GLY A 252 19.03 6.78 -2.00
N THR A 253 20.18 6.47 -1.37
CA THR A 253 20.26 5.89 -0.02
C THR A 253 19.57 6.77 1.01
N VAL A 254 19.88 8.07 1.01
CA VAL A 254 19.32 9.03 1.96
C VAL A 254 17.80 9.15 1.78
N LEU A 255 17.32 9.21 0.54
CA LEU A 255 15.88 9.26 0.26
C LEU A 255 15.16 8.01 0.77
N VAL A 256 15.65 6.81 0.45
CA VAL A 256 15.07 5.55 0.93
C VAL A 256 15.12 5.48 2.45
N PHE A 257 16.24 5.85 3.06
CA PHE A 257 16.41 5.84 4.51
C PHE A 257 15.42 6.76 5.22
N ILE A 258 15.31 8.01 4.79
CA ILE A 258 14.35 8.98 5.35
C ILE A 258 12.92 8.46 5.22
N GLY A 259 12.54 7.99 4.02
CA GLY A 259 11.20 7.46 3.80
C GLY A 259 10.91 6.22 4.65
N SER A 260 11.91 5.37 4.89
CA SER A 260 11.79 4.20 5.77
C SER A 260 11.57 4.59 7.24
N LEU A 261 12.32 5.57 7.74
CA LEU A 261 12.14 6.10 9.10
C LEU A 261 10.75 6.73 9.27
N MET A 262 10.29 7.49 8.27
CA MET A 262 8.94 8.04 8.28
C MET A 262 7.88 6.93 8.31
N ALA A 263 8.01 5.88 7.49
CA ALA A 263 7.09 4.74 7.50
C ALA A 263 7.02 4.04 8.85
N ILE A 264 8.17 3.83 9.51
CA ILE A 264 8.23 3.24 10.85
C ILE A 264 7.54 4.14 11.88
N TYR A 265 7.84 5.43 11.85
CA TYR A 265 7.27 6.40 12.78
C TYR A 265 5.74 6.47 12.67
N ILE A 266 5.22 6.60 11.45
CA ILE A 266 3.77 6.68 11.20
C ILE A 266 3.10 5.35 11.55
N GLY A 267 3.69 4.23 11.15
CA GLY A 267 3.18 2.90 11.51
C GLY A 267 3.08 2.70 13.03
N ASN A 268 4.08 3.17 13.79
CA ASN A 268 4.02 3.11 15.25
C ASN A 268 2.94 4.04 15.83
N LYS A 269 2.80 5.26 15.29
CA LYS A 269 1.76 6.20 15.73
C LYS A 269 0.35 5.65 15.46
N LYS A 270 0.10 5.06 14.28
CA LYS A 270 -1.15 4.37 13.94
C LYS A 270 -1.45 3.24 14.95
N ARG A 271 -0.44 2.42 15.28
CA ARG A 271 -0.56 1.34 16.27
C ARG A 271 -0.93 1.86 17.66
N ILE A 272 -0.30 2.94 18.12
CA ILE A 272 -0.60 3.55 19.42
C ILE A 272 -2.03 4.10 19.45
N GLN A 273 -2.47 4.79 18.39
CA GLN A 273 -3.83 5.32 18.29
C GLN A 273 -4.88 4.20 18.39
N LEU A 274 -4.69 3.11 17.65
CA LEU A 274 -5.59 1.94 17.72
C LEU A 274 -5.61 1.32 19.12
N ASN A 275 -4.45 1.16 19.76
CA ASN A 275 -4.39 0.61 21.11
C ASN A 275 -5.05 1.53 22.15
N ASN A 276 -4.89 2.85 22.01
CA ASN A 276 -5.54 3.83 22.88
C ASN A 276 -7.07 3.82 22.69
N ALA A 277 -7.54 3.74 21.44
CA ALA A 277 -8.96 3.60 21.14
C ALA A 277 -9.55 2.33 21.77
N LYS A 278 -8.84 1.20 21.67
CA LYS A 278 -9.24 -0.06 22.33
C LYS A 278 -9.33 0.08 23.84
N LYS A 279 -8.33 0.72 24.48
CA LYS A 279 -8.31 0.94 25.93
C LYS A 279 -9.43 1.87 26.40
N GLN A 280 -9.68 2.97 25.67
CA GLN A 280 -10.75 3.91 26.02
C GLN A 280 -12.14 3.27 25.98
N LEU A 281 -12.33 2.29 25.11
CA LEU A 281 -13.59 1.58 24.95
C LEU A 281 -13.67 0.25 25.73
N GLY A 282 -12.65 -0.06 26.56
CA GLY A 282 -12.61 -1.31 27.33
C GLY A 282 -12.57 -2.58 26.47
N LEU A 283 -12.11 -2.48 25.22
CA LEU A 283 -12.01 -3.59 24.25
C LEU A 283 -10.68 -4.37 24.39
N SER A 284 -9.87 -4.03 25.40
CA SER A 284 -8.51 -4.55 25.67
C SER A 284 -8.28 -4.72 27.15
#